data_AF-A0A4R5KXU8-F1
#
_entry.id   AF-A0A4R5KXU8-F1
#
_cell.length_a   1.000
_cell.length_b   1.000
_cell.length_c   1.000
_cell.angle_alpha   90.00
_cell.angle_beta   90.00
_cell.angle_gamma   90.00
#
_symmetry.space_group_name_H-M   'P 1'
#
loop_
_entity.id
_entity.type
_entity.pdbx_description
1 polymer ?
#
loop_
_entity_poly.entity_id
_entity_poly.type
_entity_poly.pdbx_seq_one_letter_code
_entity_poly.pdbx_strand_id
1 'polypeptide(L)'
;MRLRYQVFVEEEKNMQMLNESGLEQDPYDVYCDHLIVKDVDHDTVVGTYRLLPGRRAAAHIGFYSETEFDLSEFHDYKDHALELGRSCIHPAYRGGKAIQLLWEGIAGYSEQHHHSHLIGCASVHVPALNELNEIYSMLRKKQVWTDHYGIRPLETHRIAGLNVLESGWNEKEVFRRLPPLMKGYQWLGAQIGGDPAYDSQFDTVDFFIVLEKERVTRKYKQHFLSR
;
A
#
# COMPACT_ATOMS: atom_id res chain seq x y z
N MET A 1 13.78 -3.83 9.78
CA MET A 1 13.14 -3.80 11.11
C MET A 1 13.46 -2.54 11.89
N ARG A 2 14.72 -2.21 12.17
CA ARG A 2 15.05 -0.93 12.85
C ARG A 2 14.58 0.32 12.10
N LEU A 3 14.80 0.39 10.78
CA LEU A 3 14.27 1.49 9.96
C LEU A 3 12.74 1.59 10.03
N ARG A 4 12.05 0.45 10.05
CA ARG A 4 10.59 0.40 10.20
C ARG A 4 10.16 0.96 11.56
N TYR A 5 10.87 0.61 12.63
CA TYR A 5 10.63 1.18 13.97
C TYR A 5 10.79 2.70 14.00
N GLN A 6 11.89 3.21 13.43
CA GLN A 6 12.16 4.64 13.37
C GLN A 6 11.04 5.41 12.65
N VAL A 7 10.51 4.86 11.56
CA VAL A 7 9.44 5.51 10.80
C VAL A 7 8.08 5.28 11.46
N PHE A 8 7.64 4.03 11.59
CA PHE A 8 6.27 3.72 12.00
C PHE A 8 5.99 3.89 13.49
N VAL A 9 7.02 3.95 14.34
CA VAL A 9 6.86 4.07 15.80
C VAL A 9 7.36 5.41 16.28
N GLU A 10 8.62 5.75 16.01
CA GLU A 10 9.24 6.97 16.56
C GLU A 10 8.75 8.24 15.83
N GLU A 11 8.79 8.24 14.50
CA GLU A 11 8.38 9.41 13.71
C GLU A 11 6.87 9.61 13.72
N GLU A 12 6.09 8.56 13.49
CA GLU A 12 4.62 8.60 13.57
C GLU A 12 4.11 8.74 15.03
N LYS A 13 5.00 8.66 16.03
CA LYS A 13 4.67 8.70 17.46
C LYS A 13 3.61 7.66 17.84
N ASN A 14 3.68 6.49 17.22
CA ASN A 14 2.74 5.41 17.47
C ASN A 14 3.05 4.71 18.79
N MET A 15 2.46 5.24 19.87
CA MET A 15 2.68 4.74 21.23
C MET A 15 2.20 3.28 21.42
N GLN A 16 1.30 2.78 20.56
CA GLN A 16 0.79 1.41 20.64
C GLN A 16 1.85 0.38 20.25
N MET A 17 2.81 0.77 19.40
CA MET A 17 3.86 -0.11 18.86
C MET A 17 5.21 0.07 19.58
N LEU A 18 5.28 0.95 20.58
CA LEU A 18 6.48 1.21 21.36
C LEU A 18 6.92 -0.07 22.09
N ASN A 19 8.19 -0.44 21.94
CA ASN A 19 8.75 -1.63 22.57
C ASN A 19 10.25 -1.48 22.86
N GLU A 20 10.76 -2.28 23.80
CA GLU A 20 12.15 -2.18 24.28
C GLU A 20 13.18 -2.64 23.25
N SER A 21 12.78 -3.45 22.25
CA SER A 21 13.70 -3.99 21.26
C SER A 21 14.14 -2.96 20.20
N GLY A 22 13.37 -1.88 20.03
CA GLY A 22 13.61 -0.89 18.97
C GLY A 22 13.45 -1.48 17.56
N LEU A 23 12.63 -2.52 17.43
CA LEU A 23 12.32 -3.19 16.18
C LEU A 23 10.80 -3.19 15.97
N GLU A 24 10.37 -2.84 14.75
CA GLU A 24 8.99 -3.05 14.31
C GLU A 24 8.98 -4.34 13.52
N GLN A 25 8.34 -5.35 14.11
CA GLN A 25 8.23 -6.71 13.62
C GLN A 25 6.86 -7.28 13.98
N ASP A 26 6.34 -8.15 13.12
CA ASP A 26 5.09 -8.87 13.35
C ASP A 26 5.21 -10.35 12.90
N PRO A 27 4.21 -11.21 13.16
CA PRO A 27 4.26 -12.61 12.79
C PRO A 27 4.41 -12.90 11.30
N TYR A 28 4.13 -11.94 10.40
CA TYR A 28 4.27 -12.12 8.96
C TYR A 28 5.73 -12.06 8.52
N ASP A 29 6.59 -11.37 9.26
CA ASP A 29 7.96 -11.07 8.82
C ASP A 29 8.81 -12.31 8.55
N VAL A 30 8.54 -13.43 9.22
CA VAL A 30 9.22 -14.71 9.00
C VAL A 30 8.86 -15.36 7.65
N TYR A 31 7.69 -15.00 7.12
CA TYR A 31 7.20 -15.46 5.83
C TYR A 31 7.47 -14.44 4.73
N CYS A 32 8.06 -13.29 5.01
CA CYS A 32 8.29 -12.28 3.98
C CYS A 32 9.73 -12.27 3.49
N ASP A 33 9.88 -11.99 2.19
CA ASP A 33 11.15 -11.48 1.69
C ASP A 33 11.21 -9.98 1.98
N HIS A 34 12.41 -9.47 2.29
CA HIS A 34 12.60 -8.07 2.68
C HIS A 34 13.47 -7.37 1.65
N LEU A 35 12.85 -6.51 0.86
CA LEU A 35 13.56 -5.66 -0.09
C LEU A 35 14.10 -4.44 0.64
N ILE A 36 15.36 -4.10 0.40
CA ILE A 36 16.03 -2.96 1.01
C ILE A 36 16.74 -2.10 -0.03
N VAL A 37 16.83 -0.82 0.26
CA VAL A 37 17.80 0.10 -0.35
C VAL A 37 18.80 0.47 0.72
N LYS A 38 20.08 0.37 0.37
CA LYS A 38 21.19 0.64 1.28
C LYS A 38 22.04 1.78 0.72
N ASP A 39 22.35 2.75 1.57
CA ASP A 39 23.44 3.69 1.34
C ASP A 39 24.75 2.93 1.55
N VAL A 40 25.52 2.77 0.47
CA VAL A 40 26.76 2.00 0.46
C VAL A 40 27.91 2.72 1.15
N ASP A 41 27.91 4.05 1.17
CA ASP A 41 28.98 4.84 1.77
C ASP A 41 28.85 4.84 3.30
N HIS A 42 27.61 4.83 3.79
CA HIS A 42 27.29 4.86 5.23
C HIS A 42 26.85 3.49 5.79
N ASP A 43 26.90 2.43 5.00
CA ASP A 43 26.48 1.07 5.35
C ASP A 43 25.06 0.97 5.95
N THR A 44 24.15 1.88 5.58
CA THR A 44 22.87 2.06 6.27
C THR A 44 21.69 1.70 5.39
N VAL A 45 20.70 0.97 5.92
CA VAL A 45 19.42 0.73 5.22
C VAL A 45 18.59 2.01 5.25
N VAL A 46 18.24 2.53 4.07
CA VAL A 46 17.56 3.83 3.90
C VAL A 46 16.16 3.71 3.32
N GLY A 47 15.77 2.53 2.85
CA GLY A 47 14.41 2.24 2.41
C GLY A 47 14.12 0.76 2.46
N THR A 48 12.85 0.38 2.63
CA THR A 48 12.45 -1.02 2.64
C THR A 48 11.02 -1.25 2.17
N TYR A 49 10.78 -2.44 1.63
CA TYR A 49 9.48 -3.04 1.41
C TYR A 49 9.47 -4.46 1.97
N ARG A 50 8.33 -4.86 2.53
CA ARG A 50 8.01 -6.25 2.82
C ARG A 50 7.29 -6.87 1.63
N LEU A 51 7.74 -8.05 1.22
CA LEU A 51 7.21 -8.80 0.07
C LEU A 51 6.67 -10.15 0.56
N LEU A 52 5.35 -10.36 0.49
CA LEU A 52 4.72 -11.63 0.85
C LEU A 52 4.14 -12.32 -0.39
N PRO A 53 4.81 -13.34 -0.93
CA PRO A 53 4.28 -14.14 -2.04
C PRO A 53 3.01 -14.88 -1.63
N GLY A 54 1.98 -14.87 -2.48
CA GLY A 54 0.69 -15.42 -2.11
C GLY A 54 0.65 -16.92 -1.85
N ARG A 55 1.48 -17.71 -2.54
CA ARG A 55 1.65 -19.14 -2.22
C ARG A 55 2.15 -19.37 -0.80
N ARG A 56 2.99 -18.46 -0.31
CA ARG A 56 3.58 -18.51 1.03
C ARG A 56 2.59 -18.01 2.07
N ALA A 57 1.81 -16.98 1.75
CA ALA A 57 0.65 -16.56 2.55
C ALA A 57 -0.33 -17.74 2.73
N ALA A 58 -0.76 -18.37 1.63
CA ALA A 58 -1.71 -19.47 1.62
C ALA A 58 -1.21 -20.73 2.36
N ALA A 59 0.09 -21.00 2.34
CA ALA A 59 0.70 -22.12 3.06
C ALA A 59 0.85 -21.86 4.58
N HIS A 60 0.64 -20.63 5.04
CA HIS A 60 0.89 -20.22 6.42
C HIS A 60 -0.29 -19.45 7.01
N ILE A 61 -0.12 -18.16 7.30
CA ILE A 61 -1.06 -17.36 8.11
C ILE A 61 -1.96 -16.44 7.27
N GLY A 62 -1.99 -16.62 5.95
CA GLY A 62 -2.72 -15.74 5.03
C GLY A 62 -1.95 -14.48 4.67
N PHE A 63 -2.60 -13.59 3.93
CA PHE A 63 -2.09 -12.25 3.66
C PHE A 63 -2.28 -11.36 4.90
N TYR A 64 -1.45 -10.32 5.06
CA TYR A 64 -1.67 -9.34 6.12
C TYR A 64 -3.00 -8.62 5.90
N SER A 65 -3.30 -8.21 4.67
CA SER A 65 -4.54 -7.53 4.33
C SER A 65 -5.81 -8.35 4.61
N GLU A 66 -5.73 -9.68 4.79
CA GLU A 66 -6.87 -10.49 5.23
C GLU A 66 -7.27 -10.23 6.69
N THR A 67 -6.45 -9.54 7.47
CA THR A 67 -6.83 -9.07 8.81
C THR A 67 -7.77 -7.87 8.77
N GLU A 68 -7.82 -7.15 7.66
CA GLU A 68 -8.61 -5.92 7.47
C GLU A 68 -9.73 -6.10 6.42
N PHE A 69 -9.51 -6.95 5.42
CA PHE A 69 -10.39 -7.14 4.26
C PHE A 69 -10.76 -8.62 4.05
N ASP A 70 -11.96 -8.84 3.52
CA ASP A 70 -12.39 -10.13 2.99
C ASP A 70 -11.85 -10.29 1.56
N LEU A 71 -10.95 -11.27 1.38
CA LEU A 71 -10.35 -11.66 0.09
C LEU A 71 -10.84 -13.04 -0.38
N SER A 72 -12.00 -13.51 0.10
CA SER A 72 -12.56 -14.82 -0.29
C SER A 72 -12.79 -14.92 -1.80
N GLU A 73 -13.30 -13.86 -2.44
CA GLU A 73 -13.52 -13.81 -3.89
C GLU A 73 -12.22 -13.61 -4.70
N PHE A 74 -11.12 -13.20 -4.07
CA PHE A 74 -9.81 -13.01 -4.72
C PHE A 74 -9.01 -14.32 -4.91
N HIS A 75 -9.58 -15.48 -4.52
CA HIS A 75 -8.89 -16.77 -4.46
C HIS A 75 -8.13 -17.18 -5.74
N ASP A 76 -8.70 -16.97 -6.93
CA ASP A 76 -8.07 -17.33 -8.22
C ASP A 76 -6.76 -16.58 -8.50
N TYR A 77 -6.55 -15.45 -7.84
CA TYR A 77 -5.39 -14.58 -8.06
C TYR A 77 -4.33 -14.74 -6.97
N LYS A 78 -4.67 -15.33 -5.82
CA LYS A 78 -3.81 -15.38 -4.62
C LYS A 78 -2.45 -15.98 -4.92
N ASP A 79 -2.40 -17.12 -5.61
CA ASP A 79 -1.13 -17.81 -5.90
C ASP A 79 -0.15 -17.02 -6.78
N HIS A 80 -0.66 -16.04 -7.51
CA HIS A 80 0.12 -15.17 -8.39
C HIS A 80 0.23 -13.74 -7.86
N ALA A 81 -0.31 -13.47 -6.68
CA ALA A 81 -0.21 -12.19 -6.02
C ALA A 81 1.07 -12.05 -5.21
N LEU A 82 1.57 -10.83 -5.13
CA LEU A 82 2.62 -10.40 -4.22
C LEU A 82 2.07 -9.27 -3.36
N GLU A 83 1.89 -9.52 -2.07
CA GLU A 83 1.50 -8.48 -1.14
C GLU A 83 2.72 -7.62 -0.78
N LEU A 84 2.56 -6.32 -0.96
CA LEU A 84 3.52 -5.29 -0.64
C LEU A 84 3.08 -4.59 0.65
N GLY A 85 3.98 -4.46 1.61
CA GLY A 85 3.69 -3.77 2.86
C GLY A 85 4.92 -3.14 3.48
N ARG A 86 4.71 -2.42 4.59
CA ARG A 86 5.77 -1.81 5.42
C ARG A 86 6.76 -0.98 4.59
N SER A 87 6.22 -0.24 3.62
CA SER A 87 6.97 0.69 2.79
C SER A 87 7.44 1.88 3.62
N CYS A 88 8.73 2.00 3.88
CA CYS A 88 9.27 3.19 4.53
C CYS A 88 10.61 3.61 3.95
N ILE A 89 10.89 4.92 4.06
CA ILE A 89 12.14 5.55 3.62
C ILE A 89 12.61 6.44 4.75
N HIS A 90 13.90 6.31 5.06
CA HIS A 90 14.58 7.13 6.06
C HIS A 90 14.38 8.62 5.73
N PRO A 91 14.03 9.47 6.71
CA PRO A 91 13.66 10.88 6.46
C PRO A 91 14.64 11.64 5.57
N ALA A 92 15.95 11.47 5.80
CA ALA A 92 17.02 12.13 5.04
C ALA A 92 17.10 11.72 3.55
N TYR A 93 16.44 10.64 3.13
CA TYR A 93 16.51 10.09 1.77
C TYR A 93 15.19 10.23 1.00
N ARG A 94 14.19 10.87 1.61
CA ARG A 94 12.89 11.14 0.97
C ARG A 94 13.03 12.18 -0.13
N GLY A 95 12.24 12.04 -1.19
CA GLY A 95 12.37 12.85 -2.41
C GLY A 95 13.59 12.50 -3.28
N GLY A 96 14.47 11.60 -2.81
CA GLY A 96 15.56 11.03 -3.59
C GLY A 96 15.16 9.79 -4.39
N LYS A 97 16.16 8.99 -4.77
CA LYS A 97 15.99 7.79 -5.61
C LYS A 97 15.56 6.53 -4.85
N ALA A 98 15.49 6.56 -3.52
CA ALA A 98 15.23 5.38 -2.70
C ALA A 98 13.91 4.68 -3.08
N ILE A 99 12.82 5.44 -3.26
CA ILE A 99 11.53 4.87 -3.68
C ILE A 99 11.59 4.26 -5.08
N GLN A 100 12.31 4.90 -5.99
CA GLN A 100 12.48 4.41 -7.36
C GLN A 100 13.22 3.07 -7.37
N LEU A 101 14.32 2.96 -6.62
CA LEU A 101 15.09 1.72 -6.50
C LEU A 101 14.27 0.59 -5.86
N LEU A 102 13.43 0.89 -4.86
CA LEU A 102 12.50 -0.09 -4.30
C LEU A 102 11.51 -0.58 -5.37
N TRP A 103 10.91 0.33 -6.14
CA TRP A 103 9.99 -0.06 -7.23
C TRP A 103 10.67 -0.84 -8.36
N GLU A 104 11.91 -0.50 -8.72
CA GLU A 104 12.72 -1.28 -9.67
C GLU A 104 12.99 -2.70 -9.14
N GLY A 105 13.32 -2.82 -7.85
CA GLY A 105 13.50 -4.12 -7.19
C GLY A 105 12.21 -4.95 -7.14
N ILE A 106 11.07 -4.33 -6.84
CA ILE A 106 9.75 -4.98 -6.86
C ILE A 106 9.42 -5.46 -8.28
N ALA A 107 9.67 -4.65 -9.30
CA ALA A 107 9.44 -5.04 -10.69
C ALA A 107 10.30 -6.24 -11.10
N GLY A 108 11.60 -6.23 -10.75
CA GLY A 108 12.51 -7.35 -11.02
C GLY A 108 12.10 -8.63 -10.29
N TYR A 109 11.76 -8.53 -9.00
CA TYR A 109 11.29 -9.65 -8.19
C TYR A 109 9.99 -10.24 -8.77
N SER A 110 9.04 -9.37 -9.15
CA SER A 110 7.75 -9.79 -9.72
C SER A 110 7.91 -10.50 -11.06
N GLU A 111 8.84 -10.04 -11.90
CA GLU A 111 9.16 -10.71 -13.16
C GLU A 111 9.79 -12.09 -12.92
N GLN A 112 10.81 -12.15 -12.07
CA GLN A 112 11.56 -13.37 -11.76
C GLN A 112 10.66 -14.46 -11.16
N HIS A 113 9.69 -14.09 -10.35
CA HIS A 113 8.79 -15.02 -9.66
C HIS A 113 7.40 -15.13 -10.31
N HIS A 114 7.20 -14.51 -11.48
CA HIS A 114 5.96 -14.55 -12.27
C HIS A 114 4.71 -14.10 -11.49
N HIS A 115 4.85 -13.06 -10.68
CA HIS A 115 3.71 -12.42 -10.03
C HIS A 115 2.94 -11.56 -11.04
N SER A 116 1.62 -11.78 -11.13
CA SER A 116 0.73 -11.05 -12.03
C SER A 116 -0.02 -9.91 -11.35
N HIS A 117 -0.15 -9.98 -10.02
CA HIS A 117 -0.85 -8.99 -9.21
C HIS A 117 0.07 -8.49 -8.09
N LEU A 118 0.20 -7.18 -7.94
CA LEU A 118 0.72 -6.57 -6.73
C LEU A 118 -0.46 -6.08 -5.91
N ILE A 119 -0.52 -6.48 -4.65
CA ILE A 119 -1.60 -6.09 -3.73
C ILE A 119 -1.01 -5.45 -2.47
N GLY A 120 -1.86 -4.77 -1.70
CA GLY A 120 -1.50 -4.22 -0.40
C GLY A 120 -2.30 -2.98 -0.06
N CYS A 121 -2.10 -2.44 1.14
CA CYS A 121 -2.82 -1.26 1.60
C CYS A 121 -2.03 0.02 1.29
N ALA A 122 -2.73 1.02 0.75
CA ALA A 122 -2.26 2.39 0.74
C ALA A 122 -2.98 3.17 1.84
N SER A 123 -2.25 3.43 2.91
CA SER A 123 -2.76 4.07 4.13
C SER A 123 -2.75 5.60 4.02
N VAL A 124 -3.80 6.23 4.52
CA VAL A 124 -3.89 7.69 4.70
C VAL A 124 -4.14 8.03 6.16
N HIS A 125 -3.42 9.03 6.68
CA HIS A 125 -3.80 9.67 7.93
C HIS A 125 -4.87 10.70 7.63
N VAL A 126 -6.06 10.51 8.21
CA VAL A 126 -7.20 11.42 8.05
C VAL A 126 -7.70 11.83 9.42
N PRO A 127 -7.63 13.13 9.78
CA PRO A 127 -7.98 13.58 11.13
C PRO A 127 -9.50 13.65 11.35
N ALA A 128 -10.30 13.62 10.28
CA ALA A 128 -11.75 13.74 10.37
C ALA A 128 -12.47 13.07 9.18
N LEU A 129 -13.70 12.62 9.44
CA LEU A 129 -14.55 11.90 8.47
C LEU A 129 -14.88 12.75 7.23
N ASN A 130 -15.00 14.07 7.36
CA ASN A 130 -15.23 14.96 6.23
C ASN A 130 -14.04 14.92 5.24
N GLU A 131 -12.81 14.99 5.73
CA GLU A 131 -11.61 14.93 4.89
C GLU A 131 -11.47 13.57 4.20
N LEU A 132 -11.81 12.49 4.92
CA LEU A 132 -11.90 11.16 4.33
C LEU A 132 -12.94 11.10 3.22
N ASN A 133 -14.14 11.65 3.44
CA ASN A 133 -15.21 11.68 2.44
C ASN A 133 -14.80 12.50 1.21
N GLU A 134 -14.00 13.56 1.35
CA GLU A 134 -13.45 14.30 0.21
C GLU A 134 -12.46 13.45 -0.62
N ILE A 135 -11.54 12.74 0.04
CA ILE A 135 -10.62 11.78 -0.61
C ILE A 135 -11.40 10.68 -1.32
N TYR A 136 -12.33 10.06 -0.61
CA TYR A 136 -13.18 8.98 -1.12
C TYR A 136 -13.98 9.43 -2.35
N SER A 137 -14.59 10.62 -2.29
CA SER A 137 -15.32 11.22 -3.41
C SER A 137 -14.44 11.45 -4.63
N MET A 138 -13.23 11.98 -4.42
CA MET A 138 -12.28 12.20 -5.49
C MET A 138 -11.88 10.89 -6.17
N LEU A 139 -11.54 9.86 -5.38
CA LEU A 139 -11.13 8.56 -5.90
C LEU A 139 -12.27 7.86 -6.65
N ARG A 140 -13.50 7.94 -6.14
CA ARG A 140 -14.71 7.44 -6.84
C ARG A 140 -14.90 8.14 -8.19
N LYS A 141 -14.73 9.47 -8.26
CA LYS A 141 -14.81 10.24 -9.54
C LYS A 141 -13.70 9.89 -10.54
N LYS A 142 -12.52 9.47 -10.07
CA LYS A 142 -11.38 9.09 -10.93
C LYS A 142 -11.51 7.72 -11.59
N GLN A 143 -12.59 6.97 -11.35
CA GLN A 143 -12.83 5.64 -11.92
C GLN A 143 -11.68 4.65 -11.65
N VAL A 144 -11.01 4.80 -10.50
CA VAL A 144 -9.95 3.88 -10.07
C VAL A 144 -10.50 2.69 -9.27
N TRP A 145 -11.81 2.61 -9.08
CA TRP A 145 -12.43 1.53 -8.30
C TRP A 145 -12.59 0.24 -9.10
N THR A 146 -12.63 -0.89 -8.41
CA THR A 146 -13.01 -2.17 -8.99
C THR A 146 -13.77 -3.02 -7.98
N ASP A 147 -14.87 -3.60 -8.44
CA ASP A 147 -15.60 -4.64 -7.69
C ASP A 147 -15.28 -6.04 -8.25
N HIS A 148 -14.41 -6.13 -9.26
CA HIS A 148 -14.06 -7.38 -9.94
C HIS A 148 -13.54 -8.47 -8.99
N TYR A 149 -12.86 -8.05 -7.92
CA TYR A 149 -12.19 -8.92 -6.97
C TYR A 149 -13.02 -9.26 -5.73
N GLY A 150 -14.23 -8.70 -5.61
CA GLY A 150 -15.11 -8.91 -4.46
C GLY A 150 -14.55 -8.43 -3.11
N ILE A 151 -13.48 -7.63 -3.11
CA ILE A 151 -12.79 -7.19 -1.90
C ILE A 151 -13.66 -6.21 -1.12
N ARG A 152 -13.77 -6.41 0.19
CA ARG A 152 -14.53 -5.55 1.10
C ARG A 152 -13.87 -5.50 2.48
N PRO A 153 -13.98 -4.40 3.22
CA PRO A 153 -13.49 -4.35 4.60
C PRO A 153 -14.30 -5.31 5.47
N LEU A 154 -13.61 -6.00 6.39
CA LEU A 154 -14.25 -6.81 7.44
C LEU A 154 -15.15 -5.92 8.31
N GLU A 155 -16.20 -6.51 8.90
CA GLU A 155 -17.18 -5.77 9.70
C GLU A 155 -16.54 -4.88 10.78
N THR A 156 -15.50 -5.39 11.43
CA THR A 156 -14.77 -4.68 12.49
C THR A 156 -13.93 -3.50 12.01
N HIS A 157 -13.67 -3.40 10.70
CA HIS A 157 -12.84 -2.36 10.09
C HIS A 157 -13.66 -1.39 9.22
N ARG A 158 -14.99 -1.59 9.12
CA ARG A 158 -15.88 -0.71 8.35
C ARG A 158 -15.93 0.69 8.96
N ILE A 159 -15.90 1.70 8.09
CA ILE A 159 -15.97 3.10 8.49
C ILE A 159 -17.41 3.60 8.33
N ALA A 160 -18.05 3.92 9.46
CA ALA A 160 -19.39 4.49 9.46
C ALA A 160 -19.40 5.92 8.88
N GLY A 161 -20.39 6.21 8.04
CA GLY A 161 -20.58 7.55 7.47
C GLY A 161 -19.69 7.88 6.26
N LEU A 162 -19.03 6.87 5.68
CA LEU A 162 -18.44 6.99 4.35
C LEU A 162 -19.51 7.37 3.34
N ASN A 163 -19.28 8.46 2.61
CA ASN A 163 -20.22 8.96 1.62
C ASN A 163 -19.51 9.71 0.48
N VAL A 164 -20.08 9.61 -0.73
CA VAL A 164 -19.66 10.42 -1.88
C VAL A 164 -20.31 11.80 -1.77
N LEU A 165 -19.49 12.83 -1.75
CA LEU A 165 -19.86 14.23 -1.72
C LEU A 165 -20.03 14.75 -3.16
N GLU A 166 -21.22 15.29 -3.44
CA GLU A 166 -21.53 15.90 -4.74
C GLU A 166 -20.75 17.20 -4.99
N SER A 167 -20.65 18.04 -3.96
CA SER A 167 -20.04 19.38 -4.01
C SER A 167 -19.35 19.75 -2.68
N GLY A 168 -18.77 20.94 -2.59
CA GLY A 168 -18.17 21.47 -1.36
C GLY A 168 -16.70 21.10 -1.13
N TRP A 169 -16.03 20.50 -2.13
CA TRP A 169 -14.63 20.11 -2.07
C TRP A 169 -13.87 20.47 -3.33
N ASN A 170 -12.56 20.70 -3.19
CA ASN A 170 -11.67 21.07 -4.29
C ASN A 170 -10.73 19.91 -4.64
N GLU A 171 -10.89 19.35 -5.83
CA GLU A 171 -10.09 18.21 -6.31
C GLU A 171 -8.58 18.45 -6.24
N LYS A 172 -8.10 19.66 -6.57
CA LYS A 172 -6.66 19.96 -6.53
C LYS A 172 -6.13 19.96 -5.11
N GLU A 173 -6.91 20.45 -4.15
CA GLU A 173 -6.53 20.47 -2.74
C GLU A 173 -6.55 19.06 -2.14
N VAL A 174 -7.57 18.27 -2.45
CA VAL A 174 -7.66 16.86 -2.07
C VAL A 174 -6.47 16.08 -2.65
N PHE A 175 -6.19 16.24 -3.94
CA PHE A 175 -5.07 15.58 -4.59
C PHE A 175 -3.74 15.97 -3.95
N ARG A 176 -3.55 17.25 -3.55
CA ARG A 176 -2.33 17.68 -2.87
C ARG A 176 -2.11 16.93 -1.54
N ARG A 177 -3.18 16.69 -0.78
CA ARG A 177 -3.15 15.95 0.51
C ARG A 177 -2.92 14.44 0.37
N LEU A 178 -3.16 13.84 -0.80
CA LEU A 178 -2.91 12.41 -0.98
C LEU A 178 -1.42 12.08 -0.72
N PRO A 179 -1.13 10.95 -0.05
CA PRO A 179 0.22 10.44 0.08
C PRO A 179 0.89 10.25 -1.30
N PRO A 180 2.21 10.49 -1.41
CA PRO A 180 2.94 10.27 -2.66
C PRO A 180 2.73 8.89 -3.27
N LEU A 181 2.61 7.85 -2.43
CA LEU A 181 2.41 6.47 -2.86
C LEU A 181 1.06 6.28 -3.58
N MET A 182 -0.03 6.83 -3.04
CA MET A 182 -1.36 6.78 -3.69
C MET A 182 -1.36 7.50 -5.04
N LYS A 183 -0.66 8.63 -5.15
CA LYS A 183 -0.48 9.34 -6.43
C LYS A 183 0.25 8.46 -7.45
N GLY A 184 1.30 7.76 -7.01
CA GLY A 184 2.04 6.81 -7.82
C GLY A 184 1.17 5.66 -8.34
N TYR A 185 0.36 5.05 -7.46
CA TYR A 185 -0.56 3.98 -7.83
C TYR A 185 -1.58 4.40 -8.89
N GLN A 186 -2.16 5.58 -8.75
CA GLN A 186 -3.08 6.11 -9.76
C GLN A 186 -2.42 6.24 -11.14
N TRP A 187 -1.16 6.72 -11.17
CA TRP A 187 -0.39 6.84 -12.40
C TRP A 187 -0.10 5.48 -13.04
N LEU A 188 0.30 4.48 -12.23
CA LEU A 188 0.57 3.11 -12.68
C LEU A 188 -0.68 2.35 -13.15
N GLY A 189 -1.88 2.88 -12.89
CA GLY A 189 -3.14 2.22 -13.26
C GLY A 189 -3.58 1.16 -12.27
N ALA A 190 -3.15 1.30 -11.01
CA ALA A 190 -3.70 0.53 -9.92
C ALA A 190 -5.19 0.81 -9.77
N GLN A 191 -5.89 -0.17 -9.24
CA GLN A 191 -7.28 -0.08 -8.86
C GLN A 191 -7.41 -0.18 -7.35
N ILE A 192 -8.50 0.39 -6.83
CA ILE A 192 -8.90 0.26 -5.43
C ILE A 192 -9.99 -0.81 -5.36
N GLY A 193 -9.77 -1.85 -4.55
CA GLY A 193 -10.70 -2.94 -4.34
C GLY A 193 -11.59 -2.68 -3.13
N GLY A 194 -12.87 -2.38 -3.37
CA GLY A 194 -13.84 -2.16 -2.28
C GLY A 194 -13.56 -0.95 -1.40
N ASP A 195 -14.49 -0.70 -0.48
CA ASP A 195 -14.43 0.42 0.48
C ASP A 195 -13.19 0.32 1.38
N PRO A 196 -12.63 1.46 1.86
CA PRO A 196 -11.46 1.43 2.71
C PRO A 196 -11.77 0.87 4.10
N ALA A 197 -10.74 0.38 4.76
CA ALA A 197 -10.75 -0.14 6.13
C ALA A 197 -10.13 0.89 7.08
N TYR A 198 -10.57 0.93 8.34
CA TYR A 198 -9.86 1.66 9.39
C TYR A 198 -8.87 0.73 10.11
N ASP A 199 -7.59 1.08 10.10
CA ASP A 199 -6.54 0.38 10.82
C ASP A 199 -6.27 1.08 12.16
N SER A 200 -6.73 0.47 13.25
CA SER A 200 -6.55 0.98 14.60
C SER A 200 -5.10 0.89 15.13
N GLN A 201 -4.27 0.00 14.56
CA GLN A 201 -2.88 -0.15 14.98
C GLN A 201 -2.04 1.04 14.52
N PHE A 202 -2.29 1.54 13.31
CA PHE A 202 -1.57 2.69 12.73
C PHE A 202 -2.34 4.01 12.80
N ASP A 203 -3.62 3.96 13.22
CA ASP A 203 -4.55 5.09 13.18
C ASP A 203 -4.64 5.69 11.76
N THR A 204 -4.86 4.79 10.79
CA THR A 204 -4.94 5.11 9.36
C THR A 204 -6.23 4.60 8.75
N VAL A 205 -6.53 5.13 7.56
CA VAL A 205 -7.52 4.55 6.67
C VAL A 205 -6.82 3.92 5.48
N ASP A 206 -7.07 2.64 5.30
CA ASP A 206 -6.36 1.78 4.37
C ASP A 206 -7.22 1.53 3.14
N PHE A 207 -6.70 1.90 1.98
CA PHE A 207 -7.30 1.60 0.69
C PHE A 207 -6.63 0.37 0.12
N PHE A 208 -7.38 -0.71 -0.11
CA PHE A 208 -6.84 -1.91 -0.71
C PHE A 208 -6.51 -1.68 -2.19
N ILE A 209 -5.23 -1.80 -2.53
CA ILE A 209 -4.73 -1.55 -3.88
C ILE A 209 -4.52 -2.88 -4.61
N VAL A 210 -4.95 -2.94 -5.86
CA VAL A 210 -4.60 -4.01 -6.81
C VAL A 210 -3.93 -3.39 -8.03
N LEU A 211 -2.71 -3.85 -8.33
CA LEU A 211 -1.99 -3.50 -9.55
C LEU A 211 -1.74 -4.74 -10.39
N GLU A 212 -2.50 -4.86 -11.48
CA GLU A 212 -2.30 -5.91 -12.49
C GLU A 212 -1.13 -5.55 -13.40
N LYS A 213 -0.20 -6.50 -13.59
CA LYS A 213 0.97 -6.32 -14.48
C LYS A 213 0.58 -5.86 -15.89
N GLU A 214 -0.48 -6.43 -16.45
CA GLU A 214 -0.95 -6.10 -17.81
C GLU A 214 -1.43 -4.64 -17.94
N ARG A 215 -1.98 -4.06 -16.87
CA ARG A 215 -2.42 -2.67 -16.83
C ARG A 215 -1.25 -1.70 -16.75
N VAL A 216 -0.21 -2.04 -15.99
CA VAL A 216 1.04 -1.28 -15.94
C VAL A 216 1.62 -1.17 -17.34
N THR A 217 1.72 -2.30 -18.06
CA THR A 217 2.31 -2.31 -19.40
C THR A 217 1.49 -1.47 -20.38
N ARG A 218 0.15 -1.45 -20.26
CA ARG A 218 -0.73 -0.67 -21.13
C ARG A 218 -0.54 0.84 -20.94
N LYS A 219 -0.50 1.33 -19.70
CA LYS A 219 -0.28 2.76 -19.42
C LYS A 219 1.15 3.21 -19.68
N TYR A 220 2.15 2.38 -19.35
CA TYR A 220 3.54 2.67 -19.66
C TYR A 220 3.76 2.79 -21.19
N LYS A 221 3.19 1.86 -21.97
CA LYS A 221 3.20 1.95 -23.45
C LYS A 221 2.49 3.20 -23.97
N GLN A 222 1.33 3.57 -23.43
CA GLN A 222 0.61 4.79 -23.84
C GLN A 222 1.38 6.08 -23.55
N HIS A 223 2.23 6.11 -22.52
CA HIS A 223 2.97 7.30 -22.13
C HIS A 223 4.35 7.41 -22.81
N PHE A 224 5.03 6.29 -23.08
CA PHE A 224 6.39 6.28 -23.61
C PHE A 224 6.51 5.93 -25.10
N LEU A 225 5.50 5.29 -25.71
CA LEU A 225 5.47 4.99 -27.16
C LEU A 225 4.60 5.97 -27.97
N SER A 226 4.11 7.04 -27.34
CA SER A 226 3.37 8.14 -27.98
C SER A 226 4.25 9.38 -28.24
N ARG A 227 5.58 9.21 -28.27
CA ARG A 227 6.52 10.20 -28.79
C ARG A 227 7.15 9.72 -30.08
#